data_AF-A0A919TI88-F1
#
_entry.id   AF-A0A919TI88-F1
#
_cell.length_a   1.000
_cell.length_b   1.000
_cell.length_c   1.000
_cell.angle_alpha   90.00
_cell.angle_beta   90.00
_cell.angle_gamma   90.00
#
_symmetry.space_group_name_H-M   'P 1'
#
loop_
_entity.id
_entity.type
_entity.pdbx_description
1 polymer ?
#
loop_
_entity_poly.entity_id
_entity_poly.type
_entity_poly.pdbx_seq_one_letter_code
_entity_poly.pdbx_strand_id
1 'polypeptide(L)'
;MRQSEWARLARRWLLPALPGAWGHRGSLVYRKPVGWVLSYVVAHSHTGSKKFHLIAGTQLLAQPSAGLVLDVSLYVQQATLPHLSSTELHTLRDLPTDTSQAETVMSECADAILTEAVPYLDEYGTLQGQANAHEALVGHNPLNSNAHQRLCYIRLLLGDIHGCLAAADVAQRTARDDGRDWALEIADRVDQIADLASHSLKGPSTYYVKTSTTHVPSYTFRLDDRRTAMFSPTCTDLPPSGRVRQHATVTQGDQELWSVSTRSCR
;
A
#
# COMPACT_ATOMS: atom_id res chain seq x y z
N MET A 1 22.91 -22.90 -5.49
CA MET A 1 23.58 -22.37 -4.28
C MET A 1 22.52 -22.29 -3.19
N ARG A 2 22.87 -22.56 -1.93
CA ARG A 2 21.87 -22.47 -0.85
C ARG A 2 21.50 -21.00 -0.62
N GLN A 3 20.23 -20.72 -0.27
CA GLN A 3 19.78 -19.34 -0.01
C GLN A 3 20.64 -18.64 1.07
N SER A 4 21.06 -19.37 2.10
CA SER A 4 21.93 -18.86 3.17
C SER A 4 23.33 -18.48 2.67
N GLU A 5 23.83 -19.21 1.68
CA GLU A 5 25.12 -18.94 1.06
C GLU A 5 25.03 -17.68 0.20
N TRP A 6 24.03 -17.57 -0.69
CA TRP A 6 23.77 -16.33 -1.43
C TRP A 6 23.68 -15.12 -0.49
N ALA A 7 22.87 -15.22 0.57
CA ALA A 7 22.69 -14.13 1.53
C ALA A 7 24.01 -13.69 2.19
N ARG A 8 24.95 -14.62 2.37
CA ARG A 8 26.28 -14.34 2.93
C ARG A 8 27.16 -13.62 1.89
N LEU A 9 27.20 -14.11 0.66
CA LEU A 9 28.02 -13.53 -0.42
C LEU A 9 27.48 -12.15 -0.82
N ALA A 10 26.16 -12.00 -0.95
CA ALA A 10 25.51 -10.76 -1.27
C ALA A 10 25.83 -9.67 -0.24
N ARG A 11 25.78 -9.99 1.06
CA ARG A 11 26.21 -9.05 2.11
C ARG A 11 27.65 -8.61 1.98
N ARG A 12 28.53 -9.55 1.64
CA ARG A 12 29.97 -9.33 1.64
C ARG A 12 30.43 -8.50 0.45
N TRP A 13 29.88 -8.77 -0.73
CA TRP A 13 30.40 -8.20 -1.99
C TRP A 13 29.36 -7.43 -2.79
N LEU A 14 28.11 -7.89 -2.83
CA LEU A 14 27.07 -7.24 -3.64
C LEU A 14 26.58 -5.93 -3.01
N LEU A 15 26.08 -5.96 -1.77
CA LEU A 15 25.52 -4.76 -1.14
C LEU A 15 26.47 -3.57 -1.08
N PRO A 16 27.78 -3.75 -0.76
CA PRO A 16 28.73 -2.62 -0.78
C PRO A 16 28.94 -2.01 -2.18
N ALA A 17 28.70 -2.77 -3.25
CA ALA A 17 28.85 -2.31 -4.62
C ALA A 17 27.61 -1.56 -5.15
N LEU A 18 26.47 -1.65 -4.47
CA LEU A 18 25.22 -1.01 -4.90
C LEU A 18 25.07 0.40 -4.31
N PRO A 19 24.69 1.41 -5.12
CA PRO A 19 24.54 2.78 -4.68
C PRO A 19 23.27 2.96 -3.84
N GLY A 20 23.33 3.91 -2.91
CA GLY A 20 22.20 4.23 -2.04
C GLY A 20 21.98 3.17 -0.96
N ALA A 21 20.73 3.05 -0.50
CA ALA A 21 20.40 2.17 0.61
C ALA A 21 19.79 0.87 0.10
N TRP A 22 20.55 -0.23 0.24
CA TRP A 22 20.07 -1.58 -0.04
C TRP A 22 20.05 -2.43 1.23
N GLY A 23 19.12 -3.38 1.27
CA GLY A 23 19.05 -4.43 2.28
C GLY A 23 19.03 -5.80 1.64
N HIS A 24 19.14 -6.84 2.46
CA HIS A 24 18.97 -8.22 2.01
C HIS A 24 18.15 -9.02 3.02
N ARG A 25 17.51 -10.10 2.53
CA ARG A 25 16.83 -11.12 3.34
C ARG A 25 16.74 -12.42 2.56
N GLY A 26 17.42 -13.47 3.03
CA GLY A 26 17.51 -14.72 2.28
C GLY A 26 18.11 -14.51 0.88
N SER A 27 17.41 -14.96 -0.16
CA SER A 27 17.81 -14.76 -1.57
C SER A 27 17.50 -13.37 -2.13
N LEU A 28 16.79 -12.52 -1.37
CA LEU A 28 16.27 -11.25 -1.84
C LEU A 28 17.18 -10.08 -1.42
N VAL A 29 17.46 -9.19 -2.37
CA VAL A 29 18.12 -7.89 -2.20
C VAL A 29 17.09 -6.81 -2.52
N TYR A 30 16.92 -5.80 -1.67
CA TYR A 30 15.84 -4.80 -1.83
C TYR A 30 16.32 -3.38 -1.57
N ARG A 31 15.66 -2.42 -2.22
CA ARG A 31 15.91 -0.98 -2.02
C ARG A 31 15.23 -0.47 -0.75
N LYS A 32 15.85 0.53 -0.13
CA LYS A 32 15.32 1.25 1.03
C LYS A 32 15.20 2.75 0.73
N PRO A 33 14.23 3.46 1.34
CA PRO A 33 13.11 2.92 2.13
C PRO A 33 12.14 2.11 1.26
N VAL A 34 11.38 1.19 1.87
CA VAL A 34 10.42 0.34 1.13
C VAL A 34 9.14 1.12 0.81
N GLY A 35 8.57 1.85 1.77
CA GLY A 35 7.33 2.59 1.54
C GLY A 35 6.18 1.67 1.14
N TRP A 36 5.38 2.06 0.15
CA TRP A 36 4.25 1.27 -0.36
C TRP A 36 4.63 0.22 -1.40
N VAL A 37 5.81 0.34 -2.03
CA VAL A 37 6.23 -0.52 -3.13
C VAL A 37 7.60 -1.11 -2.81
N LEU A 38 7.65 -2.41 -2.58
CA LEU A 38 8.90 -3.14 -2.41
C LEU A 38 9.57 -3.33 -3.77
N SER A 39 10.67 -2.62 -4.01
CA SER A 39 11.58 -2.86 -5.13
C SER A 39 12.67 -3.85 -4.73
N TYR A 40 12.79 -4.95 -5.47
CA TYR A 40 13.72 -6.03 -5.12
C TYR A 40 14.36 -6.70 -6.34
N VAL A 41 15.43 -7.42 -6.04
CA VAL A 41 16.08 -8.39 -6.91
C VAL A 41 16.18 -9.70 -6.15
N VAL A 42 15.79 -10.81 -6.77
CA VAL A 42 15.90 -12.14 -6.19
C VAL A 42 16.75 -13.04 -7.07
N ALA A 43 17.67 -13.78 -6.45
CA ALA A 43 18.37 -14.87 -7.12
C ALA A 43 17.52 -16.14 -7.05
N HIS A 44 17.14 -16.67 -8.21
CA HIS A 44 16.42 -17.93 -8.34
C HIS A 44 17.30 -18.99 -8.99
N SER A 45 17.39 -20.19 -8.38
CA SER A 45 18.08 -21.33 -8.98
C SER A 45 17.15 -22.54 -9.01
N HIS A 46 17.04 -23.19 -10.15
CA HIS A 46 16.31 -24.45 -10.24
C HIS A 46 17.05 -25.57 -9.51
N THR A 47 16.32 -26.41 -8.78
CA THR A 47 16.89 -27.59 -8.12
C THR A 47 17.63 -28.46 -9.12
N GLY A 48 18.90 -28.79 -8.82
CA GLY A 48 19.76 -29.58 -9.72
C GLY A 48 20.45 -28.78 -10.82
N SER A 49 20.13 -27.49 -11.00
CA SER A 49 20.84 -26.61 -11.94
C SER A 49 22.08 -25.98 -11.31
N LYS A 50 23.16 -25.87 -12.09
CA LYS A 50 24.32 -25.02 -11.77
C LYS A 50 24.13 -23.56 -12.18
N LYS A 51 23.01 -23.21 -12.81
CA LYS A 51 22.69 -21.85 -13.22
C LYS A 51 21.76 -21.19 -12.20
N PHE A 52 21.84 -19.87 -12.11
CA PHE A 52 20.87 -19.06 -11.40
C PHE A 52 20.49 -17.83 -12.23
N HIS A 53 19.28 -17.34 -11.98
CA HIS A 53 18.69 -16.20 -12.66
C HIS A 53 18.53 -15.06 -11.66
N LEU A 54 18.85 -13.85 -12.10
CA LEU A 54 18.48 -12.64 -11.37
C LEU A 54 17.17 -12.09 -11.90
N ILE A 55 16.26 -11.83 -10.98
CA ILE A 55 14.91 -11.38 -11.29
C ILE A 55 14.70 -10.06 -10.54
N ALA A 56 14.57 -8.95 -11.26
CA ALA A 56 14.10 -7.69 -10.68
C ALA A 56 12.58 -7.72 -10.59
N GLY A 57 12.01 -7.15 -9.53
CA GLY A 57 10.57 -7.11 -9.34
C GLY A 57 10.13 -5.99 -8.39
N THR A 58 8.85 -5.69 -8.45
CA THR A 58 8.18 -4.70 -7.60
C THR A 58 6.93 -5.32 -6.99
N GLN A 59 6.65 -5.03 -5.73
CA GLN A 59 5.47 -5.53 -5.05
C GLN A 59 4.78 -4.42 -4.27
N LEU A 60 3.50 -4.20 -4.57
CA LEU A 60 2.64 -3.33 -3.76
C LEU A 60 2.39 -3.98 -2.39
N LEU A 61 2.51 -3.19 -1.33
CA LEU A 61 2.27 -3.60 0.04
C LEU A 61 0.91 -3.12 0.54
N ALA A 62 0.33 -3.87 1.48
CA ALA A 62 -0.95 -3.51 2.11
C ALA A 62 -0.85 -2.26 3.01
N GLN A 63 0.36 -1.97 3.51
CA GLN A 63 0.66 -0.80 4.31
C GLN A 63 2.09 -0.32 4.01
N PRO A 64 2.41 0.96 4.18
CA PRO A 64 3.75 1.45 3.94
C PRO A 64 4.68 0.89 5.02
N SER A 65 5.89 0.51 4.64
CA SER A 65 6.85 -0.06 5.58
C SER A 65 8.18 0.69 5.57
N ALA A 66 8.72 0.91 6.77
CA ALA A 66 10.08 1.43 6.95
C ALA A 66 11.16 0.39 6.57
N GLY A 67 10.81 -0.90 6.54
CA GLY A 67 11.72 -1.99 6.21
C GLY A 67 10.99 -3.29 5.86
N LEU A 68 11.72 -4.38 5.64
CA LEU A 68 11.10 -5.64 5.25
C LEU A 68 10.62 -6.44 6.48
N VAL A 69 9.37 -6.23 6.90
CA VAL A 69 8.66 -7.06 7.89
C VAL A 69 7.81 -8.07 7.09
N LEU A 70 8.03 -9.38 7.25
CA LEU A 70 7.38 -10.39 6.40
C LEU A 70 6.18 -11.00 7.10
N ASP A 71 5.05 -10.99 6.40
CA ASP A 71 4.06 -12.09 6.37
C ASP A 71 3.24 -12.07 5.07
N VAL A 72 3.84 -11.68 3.94
CA VAL A 72 3.15 -11.59 2.63
C VAL A 72 3.90 -12.44 1.62
N SER A 73 3.26 -13.53 1.19
CA SER A 73 3.78 -14.54 0.26
C SER A 73 4.43 -13.91 -0.99
N LEU A 74 5.74 -14.13 -1.13
CA LEU A 74 6.61 -13.70 -2.24
C LEU A 74 6.35 -14.43 -3.57
N TYR A 75 5.13 -14.92 -3.81
CA TYR A 75 4.77 -15.67 -5.01
C TYR A 75 3.66 -14.95 -5.77
N VAL A 76 4.02 -13.88 -6.47
CA VAL A 76 3.28 -13.52 -7.68
C VAL A 76 3.77 -14.46 -8.77
N GLN A 77 2.94 -15.44 -9.11
CA GLN A 77 3.17 -16.41 -10.18
C GLN A 77 3.60 -15.69 -11.46
N GLN A 78 4.76 -16.10 -12.00
CA GLN A 78 5.35 -15.72 -13.29
C GLN A 78 4.49 -16.07 -14.52
N ALA A 79 3.23 -16.46 -14.35
CA ALA A 79 2.52 -17.26 -15.34
C ALA A 79 1.62 -16.47 -16.31
N THR A 80 1.45 -15.15 -16.16
CA THR A 80 0.49 -14.44 -17.04
C THR A 80 1.03 -13.25 -17.81
N LEU A 81 2.18 -12.65 -17.45
CA LEU A 81 2.80 -11.59 -18.26
C LEU A 81 4.32 -11.57 -18.04
N PRO A 82 5.14 -11.83 -19.07
CA PRO A 82 6.61 -11.80 -18.96
C PRO A 82 7.21 -10.39 -18.75
N HIS A 83 6.40 -9.33 -18.61
CA HIS A 83 6.89 -7.95 -18.66
C HIS A 83 6.56 -7.06 -17.46
N LEU A 84 5.71 -7.49 -16.51
CA LEU A 84 5.14 -6.53 -15.55
C LEU A 84 5.37 -6.82 -14.07
N SER A 85 5.60 -8.06 -13.66
CA SER A 85 5.91 -8.36 -12.24
C SER A 85 7.35 -8.77 -12.00
N SER A 86 8.10 -9.03 -13.07
CA SER A 86 9.52 -9.24 -12.99
C SER A 86 10.20 -9.30 -14.35
N THR A 87 11.43 -8.81 -14.43
CA THR A 87 12.29 -8.98 -15.60
C THR A 87 13.46 -9.88 -15.24
N GLU A 88 13.69 -10.92 -16.04
CA GLU A 88 14.94 -11.67 -15.99
C GLU A 88 16.05 -10.78 -16.54
N LEU A 89 17.01 -10.44 -15.69
CA LEU A 89 18.11 -9.54 -16.05
C LEU A 89 19.23 -10.32 -16.73
N HIS A 90 19.58 -11.46 -16.14
CA HIS A 90 20.72 -12.22 -16.60
C HIS A 90 20.64 -13.67 -16.14
N THR A 91 20.96 -14.59 -17.05
CA THR A 91 21.37 -15.95 -16.68
C THR A 91 22.86 -15.92 -16.39
N LEU A 92 23.23 -15.92 -15.12
CA LEU A 92 24.64 -15.99 -14.73
C LEU A 92 25.15 -17.44 -14.79
N ARG A 93 26.39 -17.59 -15.24
CA ARG A 93 27.06 -18.91 -15.38
C ARG A 93 27.37 -19.52 -14.01
N ASP A 94 27.89 -20.74 -14.06
CA ASP A 94 27.97 -21.73 -12.98
C ASP A 94 28.12 -21.15 -11.56
N LEU A 95 27.36 -21.73 -10.63
CA LEU A 95 27.47 -21.42 -9.20
C LEU A 95 28.94 -21.42 -8.75
N PRO A 96 29.39 -20.37 -8.03
CA PRO A 96 30.78 -20.29 -7.60
C PRO A 96 31.11 -21.49 -6.71
N THR A 97 32.20 -22.19 -7.02
CA THR A 97 32.67 -23.34 -6.22
C THR A 97 33.60 -22.95 -5.08
N ASP A 98 34.10 -21.71 -5.10
CA ASP A 98 35.01 -21.17 -4.09
C ASP A 98 34.80 -19.67 -3.86
N THR A 99 35.58 -19.11 -2.93
CA THR A 99 35.45 -17.70 -2.50
C THR A 99 35.88 -16.71 -3.59
N SER A 100 36.87 -17.06 -4.41
CA SER A 100 37.38 -16.18 -5.48
C SER A 100 36.39 -16.06 -6.63
N GLN A 101 35.78 -17.17 -7.04
CA GLN A 101 34.71 -17.16 -8.04
C GLN A 101 33.47 -16.42 -7.53
N ALA A 102 33.19 -16.52 -6.23
CA ALA A 102 32.02 -15.88 -5.66
C ALA A 102 32.11 -14.35 -5.66
N GLU A 103 33.29 -13.77 -5.56
CA GLU A 103 33.51 -12.33 -5.72
C GLU A 103 33.23 -11.89 -7.16
N THR A 104 33.79 -12.58 -8.16
CA THR A 104 33.53 -12.31 -9.58
C THR A 104 32.05 -12.39 -9.92
N VAL A 105 31.38 -13.49 -9.52
CA VAL A 105 29.94 -13.67 -9.75
C VAL A 105 29.12 -12.56 -9.10
N MET A 106 29.49 -12.09 -7.91
CA MET A 106 28.78 -11.00 -7.24
C MET A 106 29.04 -9.65 -7.89
N SER A 107 30.22 -9.43 -8.47
CA SER A 107 30.50 -8.25 -9.29
C SER A 107 29.62 -8.25 -10.54
N GLU A 108 29.52 -9.38 -11.25
CA GLU A 108 28.62 -9.52 -12.40
C GLU A 108 27.15 -9.29 -12.00
N CYS A 109 26.74 -9.78 -10.81
CA CYS A 109 25.41 -9.47 -10.26
C CYS A 109 25.23 -7.97 -10.02
N ALA A 110 26.24 -7.29 -9.48
CA ALA A 110 26.17 -5.86 -9.20
C ALA A 110 26.01 -5.07 -10.50
N ASP A 111 26.79 -5.41 -11.53
CA ASP A 111 26.71 -4.81 -12.85
C ASP A 111 25.30 -5.00 -13.44
N ALA A 112 24.78 -6.23 -13.49
CA ALA A 112 23.43 -6.50 -14.00
C ALA A 112 22.33 -5.77 -13.21
N ILE A 113 22.47 -5.65 -11.88
CA ILE A 113 21.54 -4.86 -11.07
C ILE A 113 21.61 -3.39 -11.47
N LEU A 114 22.80 -2.83 -11.62
CA LEU A 114 23.00 -1.43 -11.95
C LEU A 114 22.54 -1.06 -13.36
N THR A 115 22.82 -1.91 -14.34
CA THR A 115 22.55 -1.64 -15.75
C THR A 115 21.11 -1.96 -16.15
N GLU A 116 20.49 -2.97 -15.52
CA GLU A 116 19.19 -3.48 -15.95
C GLU A 116 18.12 -3.36 -14.84
N ALA A 117 18.43 -3.80 -13.62
CA ALA A 117 17.43 -3.77 -12.54
C ALA A 117 17.10 -2.34 -12.11
N VAL A 118 18.12 -1.49 -11.93
CA VAL A 118 17.96 -0.13 -11.41
C VAL A 118 17.04 0.70 -12.31
N PRO A 119 17.22 0.76 -13.64
CA PRO A 119 16.28 1.45 -14.53
C PRO A 119 14.85 0.91 -14.43
N TYR A 120 14.67 -0.41 -14.43
CA TYR A 120 13.36 -1.03 -14.25
C TYR A 120 12.72 -0.64 -12.90
N LEU A 121 13.49 -0.70 -11.81
CA LEU A 121 13.01 -0.36 -10.48
C LEU A 121 12.77 1.14 -10.30
N ASP A 122 13.46 2.01 -11.03
CA ASP A 122 13.21 3.45 -11.04
C ASP A 122 11.88 3.76 -11.75
N GLU A 123 11.61 3.06 -12.86
CA GLU A 123 10.37 3.20 -13.62
C GLU A 123 9.15 2.65 -12.86
N TYR A 124 9.27 1.45 -12.28
CA TYR A 124 8.13 0.74 -11.71
C TYR A 124 8.08 0.76 -10.18
N GLY A 125 9.15 1.16 -9.48
CA GLY A 125 9.26 1.13 -8.02
C GLY A 125 8.47 2.21 -7.27
N THR A 126 7.54 2.89 -7.93
CA THR A 126 6.70 3.93 -7.35
C THR A 126 5.22 3.59 -7.54
N LEU A 127 4.33 4.18 -6.74
CA LEU A 127 2.87 4.01 -6.93
C LEU A 127 2.45 4.43 -8.35
N GLN A 128 3.02 5.52 -8.88
CA GLN A 128 2.73 5.97 -10.24
C GLN A 128 3.24 4.98 -11.29
N GLY A 129 4.47 4.47 -11.13
CA GLY A 129 5.03 3.43 -12.00
C GLY A 129 4.17 2.17 -12.01
N GLN A 130 3.70 1.74 -10.84
CA GLN A 130 2.76 0.64 -10.71
C GLN A 130 1.41 0.91 -11.40
N ALA A 131 0.86 2.12 -11.29
CA ALA A 131 -0.37 2.51 -11.97
C ALA A 131 -0.22 2.39 -13.50
N ASN A 132 0.84 3.00 -14.04
CA ASN A 132 1.14 2.97 -15.48
C ASN A 132 1.30 1.53 -16.00
N ALA A 133 2.01 0.68 -15.25
CA ALA A 133 2.19 -0.73 -15.57
C ALA A 133 0.85 -1.50 -15.62
N HIS A 134 -0.03 -1.26 -14.64
CA HIS A 134 -1.35 -1.91 -14.61
C HIS A 134 -2.31 -1.34 -15.65
N GLU A 135 -2.19 -0.06 -16.00
CA GLU A 135 -2.93 0.55 -17.11
C GLU A 135 -2.57 -0.07 -18.46
N ALA A 136 -1.27 -0.24 -18.73
CA ALA A 136 -0.81 -0.94 -19.93
C ALA A 136 -1.34 -2.38 -19.96
N LEU A 137 -1.36 -3.06 -18.81
CA LEU A 137 -1.91 -4.41 -18.68
C LEU A 137 -3.40 -4.46 -19.00
N VAL A 138 -4.22 -3.64 -18.37
CA VAL A 138 -5.67 -3.66 -18.64
C VAL A 138 -5.98 -3.18 -20.05
N GLY A 139 -5.13 -2.34 -20.66
CA GLY A 139 -5.21 -2.00 -22.07
C GLY A 139 -4.98 -3.23 -22.98
N HIS A 140 -4.05 -4.11 -22.62
CA HIS A 140 -3.78 -5.35 -23.35
C HIS A 140 -4.81 -6.46 -23.08
N ASN A 141 -5.26 -6.58 -21.83
CA ASN A 141 -6.26 -7.55 -21.41
C ASN A 141 -7.36 -6.86 -20.58
N PRO A 142 -8.38 -6.28 -21.23
CA PRO A 142 -9.45 -5.54 -20.56
C PRO A 142 -10.30 -6.37 -19.61
N LEU A 143 -10.31 -7.69 -19.77
CA LEU A 143 -11.08 -8.64 -18.96
C LEU A 143 -10.24 -9.24 -17.82
N ASN A 144 -9.10 -8.65 -17.48
CA ASN A 144 -8.30 -9.11 -16.35
C ASN A 144 -8.77 -8.44 -15.04
N SER A 145 -9.71 -9.08 -14.34
CA SER A 145 -10.27 -8.58 -13.07
C SER A 145 -9.20 -8.37 -11.99
N ASN A 146 -8.17 -9.22 -11.92
CA ASN A 146 -7.04 -9.05 -11.00
C ASN A 146 -6.24 -7.76 -11.28
N ALA A 147 -6.02 -7.45 -12.56
CA ALA A 147 -5.30 -6.25 -12.95
C ALA A 147 -6.08 -4.98 -12.60
N HIS A 148 -7.39 -4.97 -12.88
CA HIS A 148 -8.28 -3.86 -12.50
C HIS A 148 -8.41 -3.71 -10.98
N GLN A 149 -8.49 -4.81 -10.23
CA GLN A 149 -8.47 -4.76 -8.76
C GLN A 149 -7.19 -4.08 -8.24
N ARG A 150 -6.02 -4.47 -8.74
CA ARG A 150 -4.74 -3.85 -8.33
C ARG A 150 -4.70 -2.37 -8.72
N LEU A 151 -5.16 -2.02 -9.92
CA LEU A 151 -5.24 -0.63 -10.36
C LEU A 151 -6.16 0.19 -9.46
N CYS A 152 -7.30 -0.37 -9.04
CA CYS A 152 -8.22 0.25 -8.07
C CYS A 152 -7.51 0.59 -6.76
N TYR A 153 -6.78 -0.35 -6.16
CA TYR A 153 -5.99 -0.10 -4.95
C TYR A 153 -4.93 0.98 -5.16
N ILE A 154 -4.17 0.92 -6.26
CA ILE A 154 -3.10 1.89 -6.54
C ILE A 154 -3.67 3.30 -6.70
N ARG A 155 -4.77 3.44 -7.45
CA ARG A 155 -5.45 4.73 -7.67
C ARG A 155 -5.99 5.31 -6.36
N LEU A 156 -6.53 4.48 -5.47
CA LEU A 156 -6.91 4.91 -4.12
C LEU A 156 -5.70 5.46 -3.34
N LEU A 157 -4.57 4.76 -3.35
CA LEU A 157 -3.35 5.19 -2.66
C LEU A 157 -2.74 6.48 -3.26
N LEU A 158 -2.94 6.72 -4.55
CA LEU A 158 -2.57 7.98 -5.22
C LEU A 158 -3.55 9.14 -4.93
N GLY A 159 -4.67 8.88 -4.25
CA GLY A 159 -5.73 9.85 -4.03
C GLY A 159 -6.61 10.10 -5.25
N ASP A 160 -6.46 9.31 -6.32
CA ASP A 160 -7.34 9.37 -7.49
C ASP A 160 -8.59 8.53 -7.24
N ILE A 161 -9.54 9.14 -6.53
CA ILE A 161 -10.78 8.49 -6.12
C ILE A 161 -11.65 8.13 -7.33
N HIS A 162 -11.71 8.99 -8.35
CA HIS A 162 -12.51 8.70 -9.54
C HIS A 162 -11.92 7.54 -10.36
N GLY A 163 -10.59 7.51 -10.55
CA GLY A 163 -9.90 6.39 -11.19
C GLY A 163 -10.04 5.09 -10.40
N CYS A 164 -10.01 5.16 -9.07
CA CYS A 164 -10.28 4.02 -8.19
C CYS A 164 -11.67 3.43 -8.44
N LEU A 165 -12.72 4.26 -8.40
CA LEU A 165 -14.10 3.82 -8.63
C LEU A 165 -14.32 3.25 -10.04
N ALA A 166 -13.71 3.85 -11.06
CA ALA A 166 -13.79 3.36 -12.43
C ALA A 166 -13.14 1.97 -12.58
N ALA A 167 -11.95 1.76 -11.99
CA ALA A 167 -11.29 0.47 -12.00
C ALA A 167 -12.05 -0.59 -11.18
N ALA A 168 -12.65 -0.19 -10.06
CA ALA A 168 -13.49 -1.07 -9.23
C ALA A 168 -14.70 -1.60 -10.01
N ASP A 169 -15.42 -0.73 -10.69
CA ASP A 169 -16.60 -1.08 -11.50
C ASP A 169 -16.25 -2.10 -12.60
N VAL A 170 -15.13 -1.91 -13.32
CA VAL A 170 -14.69 -2.89 -14.33
C VAL A 170 -14.26 -4.21 -13.68
N ALA A 171 -13.45 -4.16 -12.62
CA ALA A 171 -13.02 -5.35 -11.90
C ALA A 171 -14.22 -6.18 -11.41
N GLN A 172 -15.23 -5.52 -10.84
CA GLN A 172 -16.43 -6.13 -10.29
C GLN A 172 -17.24 -6.83 -11.39
N ARG A 173 -17.54 -6.13 -12.49
CA ARG A 173 -18.30 -6.71 -13.61
C ARG A 173 -17.59 -7.93 -14.18
N THR A 174 -16.32 -7.78 -14.53
CA THR A 174 -15.52 -8.87 -15.11
C THR A 174 -15.41 -10.06 -14.16
N ALA A 175 -15.24 -9.83 -12.86
CA ALA A 175 -15.18 -10.88 -11.85
C ALA A 175 -16.52 -11.62 -11.69
N ARG A 176 -17.64 -10.90 -11.70
CA ARG A 176 -19.00 -11.49 -11.62
C ARG A 176 -19.34 -12.28 -12.88
N ASP A 177 -18.94 -11.78 -14.05
CA ASP A 177 -19.13 -12.48 -15.34
C ASP A 177 -18.33 -13.79 -15.41
N ASP A 178 -17.14 -13.84 -14.80
CA ASP A 178 -16.32 -15.06 -14.70
C ASP A 178 -16.99 -16.13 -13.82
N GLY A 179 -17.60 -15.72 -12.71
CA GLY A 179 -18.44 -16.56 -11.86
C GLY A 179 -17.73 -17.61 -11.00
N ARG A 180 -16.42 -17.78 -11.13
CA ARG A 180 -15.63 -18.67 -10.24
C ARG A 180 -15.44 -18.05 -8.86
N ASP A 181 -15.38 -18.88 -7.82
CA ASP A 181 -15.28 -18.44 -6.42
C ASP A 181 -14.17 -17.40 -6.17
N TRP A 182 -12.96 -17.65 -6.67
CA TRP A 182 -11.84 -16.72 -6.50
C TRP A 182 -12.08 -15.37 -7.20
N ALA A 183 -12.84 -15.35 -8.29
CA ALA A 183 -13.21 -14.13 -9.00
C ALA A 183 -14.29 -13.38 -8.21
N LEU A 184 -15.28 -14.07 -7.66
CA LEU A 184 -16.28 -13.47 -6.78
C LEU A 184 -15.64 -12.82 -5.53
N GLU A 185 -14.59 -13.42 -4.95
CA GLU A 185 -13.81 -12.77 -3.89
C GLU A 185 -13.11 -11.47 -4.34
N ILE A 186 -12.74 -11.36 -5.63
CA ILE A 186 -12.23 -10.10 -6.18
C ILE A 186 -13.36 -9.06 -6.21
N ALA A 187 -14.54 -9.44 -6.70
CA ALA A 187 -15.72 -8.56 -6.74
C ALA A 187 -16.04 -7.99 -5.34
N ASP A 188 -16.12 -8.86 -4.32
CA ASP A 188 -16.42 -8.44 -2.95
C ASP A 188 -15.34 -7.50 -2.38
N ARG A 189 -14.06 -7.77 -2.67
CA ARG A 189 -12.96 -6.89 -2.25
C ARG A 189 -13.05 -5.52 -2.92
N VAL A 190 -13.32 -5.45 -4.24
CA VAL A 190 -13.39 -4.15 -4.92
C VAL A 190 -14.63 -3.35 -4.52
N ASP A 191 -15.73 -4.01 -4.16
CA ASP A 191 -16.91 -3.35 -3.60
C ASP A 191 -16.57 -2.65 -2.27
N GLN A 192 -15.84 -3.34 -1.38
CA GLN A 192 -15.39 -2.75 -0.12
C GLN A 192 -14.46 -1.55 -0.33
N ILE A 193 -13.56 -1.62 -1.32
CA ILE A 193 -12.68 -0.49 -1.66
C ILE A 193 -13.50 0.69 -2.21
N ALA A 194 -14.43 0.41 -3.13
CA ALA A 194 -15.27 1.43 -3.75
C ALA A 194 -16.15 2.14 -2.71
N ASP A 195 -16.67 1.40 -1.74
CA ASP A 195 -17.39 1.96 -0.61
C ASP A 195 -16.50 2.91 0.20
N LEU A 196 -15.29 2.48 0.59
CA LEU A 196 -14.34 3.34 1.32
C LEU A 196 -13.95 4.59 0.54
N ALA A 197 -13.69 4.45 -0.76
CA ALA A 197 -13.36 5.53 -1.66
C ALA A 197 -14.53 6.54 -1.79
N SER A 198 -15.75 6.04 -1.91
CA SER A 198 -16.97 6.86 -1.99
C SER A 198 -17.26 7.64 -0.71
N HIS A 199 -16.93 7.08 0.46
CA HIS A 199 -17.02 7.81 1.73
C HIS A 199 -16.02 8.96 1.79
N SER A 200 -14.83 8.80 1.20
CA SER A 200 -13.82 9.85 1.14
C SER A 200 -14.25 11.06 0.30
N LEU A 201 -15.07 10.85 -0.75
CA LEU A 201 -15.65 11.94 -1.55
C LEU A 201 -16.68 12.79 -0.79
N LYS A 202 -17.33 12.23 0.23
CA LYS A 202 -18.35 12.95 1.00
C LYS A 202 -17.74 13.99 1.95
N GLY A 203 -16.41 14.11 1.98
CA GLY A 203 -15.66 14.97 2.87
C GLY A 203 -15.75 14.52 4.34
N PRO A 204 -14.95 15.10 5.25
CA PRO A 204 -15.27 15.00 6.66
C PRO A 204 -16.65 15.63 6.83
N SER A 205 -17.61 14.84 7.31
CA SER A 205 -18.90 15.36 7.76
C SER A 205 -18.62 16.56 8.66
N THR A 206 -18.84 17.76 8.15
CA THR A 206 -18.62 18.98 8.92
C THR A 206 -19.82 19.11 9.83
N TYR A 207 -19.65 18.72 11.09
CA TYR A 207 -20.70 18.84 12.09
C TYR A 207 -20.70 20.26 12.62
N TYR A 208 -21.83 20.94 12.50
CA TYR A 208 -22.04 22.24 13.11
C TYR A 208 -22.69 22.04 14.48
N VAL A 209 -22.05 22.55 15.54
CA VAL A 209 -22.65 22.59 16.87
C VAL A 209 -23.27 23.97 17.04
N LYS A 210 -24.60 24.04 17.08
CA LYS A 210 -25.33 25.27 17.37
C LYS A 210 -25.61 25.31 18.86
N THR A 211 -24.97 26.22 19.59
CA THR A 211 -25.25 26.47 21.01
C THR A 211 -26.16 27.69 21.16
N SER A 212 -27.24 27.55 21.92
CA SER A 212 -28.17 28.64 22.21
C SER A 212 -27.85 29.28 23.57
N THR A 213 -26.68 29.89 23.70
CA THR A 213 -26.34 30.71 24.88
C THR A 213 -25.69 32.02 24.47
N THR A 214 -26.18 33.13 25.04
CA THR A 214 -25.75 34.52 24.78
C THR A 214 -24.35 34.87 25.30
N HIS A 215 -23.65 33.94 25.95
CA HIS A 215 -22.23 34.04 26.32
C HIS A 215 -21.52 32.74 25.95
N VAL A 216 -20.48 32.81 25.11
CA VAL A 216 -19.79 31.63 24.57
C VAL A 216 -18.33 31.63 25.05
N PRO A 217 -17.93 30.70 25.92
CA PRO A 217 -16.55 30.22 25.96
C PRO A 217 -16.29 29.41 24.68
N SER A 218 -15.14 29.60 24.05
CA SER A 218 -14.72 28.82 22.89
C SER A 218 -14.46 27.36 23.30
N TYR A 219 -15.20 26.41 22.71
CA TYR A 219 -14.94 24.97 22.89
C TYR A 219 -14.41 24.38 21.58
N THR A 220 -13.41 23.51 21.70
CA THR A 220 -12.90 22.70 20.58
C THR A 220 -13.43 21.28 20.72
N PHE A 221 -14.14 20.79 19.71
CA PHE A 221 -14.68 19.45 19.69
C PHE A 221 -13.80 18.53 18.85
N ARG A 222 -13.61 17.29 19.31
CA ARG A 222 -12.99 16.21 18.53
C ARG A 222 -13.98 15.04 18.51
N LEU A 223 -14.50 14.71 17.33
CA LEU A 223 -15.31 13.52 17.15
C LEU A 223 -14.37 12.33 16.94
N ASP A 224 -14.58 11.28 17.72
CA ASP A 224 -13.96 9.98 17.49
C ASP A 224 -14.95 9.09 16.72
N ASP A 225 -14.44 8.09 16.00
CA ASP A 225 -15.16 7.20 15.07
C ASP A 225 -16.33 6.43 15.74
N ARG A 226 -16.41 6.47 17.08
CA ARG A 226 -17.47 5.87 17.90
C ARG A 226 -18.69 6.76 18.14
N ARG A 227 -18.86 7.89 17.42
CA ARG A 227 -19.99 8.84 17.62
C ARG A 227 -20.14 9.33 19.07
N THR A 228 -19.05 9.32 19.85
CA THR A 228 -19.08 9.76 21.25
C THR A 228 -18.38 11.11 21.33
N ALA A 229 -19.14 12.20 21.53
CA ALA A 229 -18.53 13.49 21.84
C ALA A 229 -18.18 13.50 23.34
N MET A 230 -16.88 13.52 23.67
CA MET A 230 -16.47 13.77 25.05
C MET A 230 -16.55 15.27 25.34
N PHE A 231 -17.48 15.64 26.21
CA PHE A 231 -17.55 16.99 26.76
C PHE A 231 -16.56 17.09 27.92
N SER A 232 -15.51 17.89 27.76
CA SER A 232 -14.65 18.31 28.88
C SER A 232 -14.86 19.80 29.11
N PRO A 233 -15.76 20.20 30.03
CA PRO A 233 -15.88 21.60 30.37
C PRO A 233 -14.64 22.02 31.16
N THR A 234 -13.86 22.95 30.63
CA THR A 234 -12.99 23.80 31.45
C THR A 234 -13.88 24.75 32.24
N CYS A 235 -14.29 24.33 33.44
CA CYS A 235 -15.01 25.16 34.39
C CYS A 235 -14.08 26.20 35.01
N THR A 236 -13.89 27.35 34.36
CA THR A 236 -13.20 28.49 34.98
C THR A 236 -14.06 29.75 35.14
N ASP A 237 -15.22 29.89 34.48
CA ASP A 237 -15.92 31.19 34.45
C ASP A 237 -17.46 31.11 34.60
N LEU A 238 -17.98 30.31 35.54
CA LEU A 238 -19.43 30.33 35.87
C LEU A 238 -19.72 31.16 37.13
N PRO A 239 -20.72 32.07 37.11
CA PRO A 239 -21.12 32.82 38.30
C PRO A 239 -21.79 31.91 39.35
N PRO A 240 -21.66 32.19 40.66
CA PRO A 240 -21.89 31.21 41.73
C PRO A 240 -23.35 30.76 41.97
N SER A 241 -24.34 31.24 41.21
CA SER A 241 -25.76 31.03 41.59
C SER A 241 -26.77 30.98 40.45
N GLY A 242 -26.39 30.50 39.26
CA GLY A 242 -27.32 30.32 38.13
C GLY A 242 -27.43 28.87 37.68
N ARG A 243 -28.64 28.29 37.63
CA ARG A 243 -28.88 27.04 36.89
C ARG A 243 -28.88 27.36 35.40
N VAL A 244 -27.83 26.96 34.68
CA VAL A 244 -27.81 27.06 33.22
C VAL A 244 -28.26 25.72 32.64
N ARG A 245 -29.36 25.75 31.87
CA ARG A 245 -29.66 24.65 30.94
C ARG A 245 -28.94 24.96 29.64
N GLN A 246 -28.04 24.06 29.24
CA GLN A 246 -27.42 24.15 27.93
C GLN A 246 -28.07 23.13 27.02
N HIS A 247 -28.51 23.62 25.86
CA HIS A 247 -28.99 22.78 24.77
C HIS A 247 -27.95 22.84 23.66
N ALA A 248 -27.39 21.69 23.32
CA ALA A 248 -26.53 21.53 22.16
C ALA A 248 -27.24 20.64 21.17
N THR A 249 -27.34 21.10 19.93
CA THR A 249 -27.86 20.31 18.81
C THR A 249 -26.74 20.12 17.80
N VAL A 250 -26.53 18.86 17.40
CA VAL A 250 -25.57 18.51 16.35
C VAL A 250 -26.35 18.23 15.08
N THR A 251 -26.03 18.98 14.02
CA THR A 251 -26.65 18.82 12.70
C THR A 251 -25.62 18.38 11.66
N GLN A 252 -26.11 17.68 10.63
CA GLN A 252 -25.38 17.41 9.40
C GLN A 252 -26.25 17.90 8.23
N GLY A 253 -25.86 19.02 7.62
CA GLY A 253 -26.77 19.76 6.73
C GLY A 253 -28.01 20.25 7.49
N ASP A 254 -29.20 20.02 6.91
CA ASP A 254 -30.50 20.36 7.51
C ASP A 254 -31.04 19.29 8.46
N GLN A 255 -30.36 18.16 8.60
CA GLN A 255 -30.79 17.06 9.45
C GLN A 255 -30.22 17.19 10.86
N GLU A 256 -31.09 17.26 11.87
CA GLU A 256 -30.71 17.10 13.27
C GLU A 256 -30.37 15.62 13.52
N LEU A 257 -29.13 15.36 13.93
CA LEU A 257 -28.68 14.00 14.21
C LEU A 257 -28.97 13.60 15.66
N TRP A 258 -28.76 14.53 16.59
CA TRP A 258 -29.06 14.35 18.02
C TRP A 258 -28.97 15.69 18.76
N SER A 259 -29.71 15.78 19.86
CA SER A 259 -29.66 16.90 20.80
C SER A 259 -29.37 16.42 22.22
N VAL A 260 -28.56 17.20 22.92
CA VAL A 260 -28.26 16.97 24.35
C VAL A 260 -28.70 18.20 25.13
N SER A 261 -29.52 17.93 26.13
CA SER A 261 -29.80 18.87 27.20
C SER A 261 -29.06 18.42 28.45
N THR A 262 -27.99 19.12 28.82
CA THR A 262 -27.37 18.89 30.13
C THR A 262 -27.98 19.84 31.16
N ARG A 263 -28.27 19.30 32.35
CA ARG A 263 -28.48 20.10 33.54
C ARG A 263 -27.13 20.16 34.24
N SER A 264 -26.51 21.34 34.33
CA SER A 264 -25.37 21.51 35.22
C SER A 264 -25.85 21.25 36.66
N CYS A 265 -25.23 20.29 37.33
CA CYS A 265 -25.34 20.15 38.77
C CYS A 265 -24.61 21.32 39.45
N ARG A 266 -25.03 21.64 40.68
CA ARG A 266 -24.39 22.65 41.54
C ARG A 266 -22.91 22.33 41.77
#